data_AF-A0A967UBA1-F1
#
_entry.id   AF-A0A967UBA1-F1
#
_cell.length_a   1.000
_cell.length_b   1.000
_cell.length_c   1.000
_cell.angle_alpha   90.00
_cell.angle_beta   90.00
_cell.angle_gamma   90.00
#
_symmetry.space_group_name_H-M   'P 1'
#
loop_
_entity.id
_entity.type
_entity.pdbx_description
1 polymer ?
#
loop_
_entity_poly.entity_id
_entity_poly.type
_entity_poly.pdbx_seq_one_letter_code
_entity_poly.pdbx_strand_id
1 'polypeptide(L)'
;VVKADGLAAGKGVIVADTVDEAEAAIREILVEGRFGAAGQAVVLEERLRGPEVSVLAFCDGTDFRVMPPAQDHKRLLVGDRGPNTG
;
A
#
# COMPACT_ATOMS: atom_id res chain seq x y z
N VAL A 1 -5.43 -4.12 6.40
CA VAL A 1 -4.83 -4.02 5.05
C VAL A 1 -3.87 -5.18 4.89
N VAL A 2 -3.88 -5.85 3.73
CA VAL A 2 -2.96 -6.95 3.41
C VAL A 2 -1.87 -6.41 2.50
N LYS A 3 -0.61 -6.58 2.87
CA LYS A 3 0.55 -6.13 2.09
C LYS A 3 1.48 -7.29 1.78
N ALA A 4 1.90 -7.44 0.52
CA ALA A 4 3.05 -8.28 0.19
C ALA A 4 4.34 -7.64 0.75
N ASP A 5 5.25 -8.46 1.28
CA ASP A 5 6.52 -7.98 1.88
C ASP A 5 7.49 -7.41 0.83
N GLY A 6 7.52 -8.00 -0.36
CA GLY A 6 8.39 -7.54 -1.46
C GLY A 6 7.79 -6.41 -2.30
N LEU A 7 8.57 -5.93 -3.26
CA LEU A 7 8.24 -4.74 -4.08
C LEU A 7 6.90 -4.80 -4.82
N ALA A 8 6.47 -5.99 -5.25
CA ALA A 8 5.17 -6.26 -5.89
C ALA A 8 4.74 -5.26 -6.98
N ALA A 9 5.72 -4.63 -7.66
CA ALA A 9 5.53 -3.56 -8.64
C ALA A 9 4.61 -2.40 -8.17
N GLY A 10 4.56 -2.12 -6.86
CA GLY A 10 3.67 -1.10 -6.29
C GLY A 10 2.22 -1.54 -6.10
N LYS A 11 1.86 -2.76 -6.50
CA LYS A 11 0.48 -3.30 -6.48
C LYS A 11 0.22 -4.30 -5.36
N GLY A 12 1.19 -4.47 -4.46
CA GLY A 12 1.14 -5.43 -3.37
C GLY A 12 0.27 -5.03 -2.18
N VAL A 13 -0.44 -3.90 -2.24
CA VAL A 13 -1.26 -3.37 -1.13
C VAL A 13 -2.74 -3.55 -1.45
N ILE A 14 -3.44 -4.33 -0.62
CA ILE A 14 -4.87 -4.60 -0.75
C ILE A 14 -5.60 -4.12 0.50
N VAL A 15 -6.51 -3.16 0.32
CA VAL A 15 -7.37 -2.64 1.38
C VAL A 15 -8.69 -3.39 1.34
N ALA A 16 -8.82 -4.43 2.16
CA ALA A 16 -10.05 -5.20 2.32
C ALA A 16 -11.05 -4.48 3.24
N ASP A 17 -12.33 -4.51 2.88
CA ASP A 17 -13.47 -4.04 3.67
C ASP A 17 -14.06 -5.14 4.56
N THR A 18 -13.84 -6.42 4.21
CA THR A 18 -14.32 -7.59 4.96
C THR A 18 -13.20 -8.59 5.29
N VAL A 19 -13.47 -9.51 6.22
CA VAL A 19 -12.54 -10.60 6.54
C VAL A 19 -12.36 -11.54 5.35
N ASP A 20 -13.46 -11.90 4.67
CA ASP A 20 -13.42 -12.77 3.50
C ASP A 20 -12.57 -12.19 2.37
N GLU A 21 -12.65 -10.89 2.12
CA GLU A 21 -11.77 -10.19 1.16
C GLU A 21 -10.30 -10.24 1.58
N ALA A 22 -10.01 -10.13 2.88
CA ALA A 22 -8.66 -10.25 3.39
C ALA A 22 -8.12 -11.68 3.23
N GLU A 23 -8.92 -12.70 3.51
CA GLU A 23 -8.55 -14.11 3.30
C GLU A 23 -8.30 -14.43 1.83
N ALA A 24 -9.15 -13.92 0.93
CA ALA A 24 -8.98 -14.06 -0.51
C ALA A 24 -7.65 -13.41 -0.96
N ALA A 25 -7.38 -12.18 -0.51
CA ALA A 25 -6.13 -11.48 -0.81
C ALA A 25 -4.89 -12.25 -0.32
N ILE A 26 -4.93 -12.82 0.89
CA ILE A 26 -3.83 -13.63 1.43
C ILE A 26 -3.62 -14.88 0.58
N ARG A 27 -4.69 -15.56 0.16
CA ARG A 27 -4.61 -16.75 -0.71
C ARG A 27 -3.99 -16.43 -2.07
N GLU A 28 -4.44 -15.37 -2.72
CA GLU A 28 -3.88 -14.92 -4.00
C GLU A 28 -2.37 -14.64 -3.90
N ILE A 29 -1.95 -14.02 -2.79
CA ILE A 29 -0.53 -13.66 -2.59
C ILE A 29 0.32 -14.89 -2.26
N LEU A 30 -0.05 -15.65 -1.21
CA LEU A 30 0.78 -16.71 -0.64
C LEU A 30 0.67 -18.07 -1.34
N VAL A 31 -0.52 -18.40 -1.85
CA VAL A 31 -0.82 -19.75 -2.39
C VAL A 31 -0.74 -19.74 -3.91
N GLU A 32 -1.39 -18.77 -4.53
CA GLU A 32 -1.44 -18.66 -6.01
C GLU A 32 -0.19 -17.98 -6.57
N GLY A 33 0.64 -17.38 -5.71
CA GLY A 33 1.93 -16.82 -6.09
C GLY A 33 1.81 -15.58 -6.99
N ARG A 34 0.74 -14.79 -6.83
CA ARG A 34 0.43 -13.60 -7.67
C ARG A 34 1.61 -12.66 -7.86
N PHE A 35 2.48 -12.52 -6.86
CA PHE A 35 3.66 -11.63 -6.89
C PHE A 35 4.99 -12.39 -6.89
N GLY A 36 4.99 -13.70 -7.14
CA GLY A 36 6.19 -14.54 -7.12
C GLY A 36 6.96 -14.41 -5.80
N ALA A 37 8.28 -14.22 -5.89
CA ALA A 37 9.14 -14.07 -4.71
C ALA A 37 8.75 -12.87 -3.81
N ALA A 38 8.14 -11.82 -4.37
CA ALA A 38 7.71 -10.67 -3.59
C ALA A 38 6.49 -10.96 -2.71
N GLY A 39 5.78 -12.06 -2.97
CA GLY A 39 4.58 -12.49 -2.24
C GLY A 39 4.80 -13.67 -1.28
N GLN A 40 6.03 -14.00 -0.91
CA GLN A 40 6.29 -15.15 -0.01
C GLN A 40 5.89 -14.91 1.44
N ALA A 41 5.76 -13.64 1.83
CA ALA A 41 5.26 -13.22 3.12
C ALA A 41 4.27 -12.07 2.94
N VAL A 42 3.35 -11.96 3.90
CA VAL A 42 2.39 -10.86 3.97
C VAL A 42 2.48 -10.18 5.33
N VAL A 43 2.31 -8.86 5.32
CA VAL A 43 2.10 -8.04 6.52
C VAL A 43 0.61 -7.72 6.62
N LEU A 44 0.05 -7.98 7.80
CA LEU A 44 -1.31 -7.56 8.16
C LEU A 44 -1.21 -6.35 9.07
N GLU A 45 -1.86 -5.27 8.66
CA GLU A 45 -1.92 -4.03 9.44
C GLU A 45 -3.35 -3.57 9.66
N GLU A 46 -3.56 -2.82 10.73
CA GLU A 46 -4.80 -2.11 10.98
C GLU A 46 -5.05 -1.08 9.88
N ARG A 47 -6.32 -0.96 9.46
CA ARG A 47 -6.71 0.09 8.50
C ARG A 47 -6.88 1.42 9.23
N LEU A 48 -5.97 2.34 8.97
CA LEU A 48 -6.09 3.73 9.42
C LEU A 48 -7.08 4.50 8.54
N ARG A 49 -7.72 5.52 9.13
CA ARG A 49 -8.66 6.43 8.47
C ARG A 49 -8.25 7.87 8.77
N GLY A 50 -8.38 8.74 7.78
CA GLY A 50 -8.00 10.14 7.90
C GLY A 50 -7.37 10.65 6.61
N PRO A 51 -6.92 11.92 6.59
CA PRO A 51 -6.17 12.46 5.48
C PRO A 51 -4.82 11.75 5.35
N GLU A 52 -4.49 11.29 4.15
CA GLU A 52 -3.15 10.81 3.80
C GLU A 52 -2.27 11.99 3.41
N VAL A 53 -1.03 12.02 3.90
CA VAL A 53 -0.05 13.07 3.56
C VAL A 53 1.32 12.45 3.34
N SER A 54 2.04 12.94 2.33
CA SER A 54 3.43 12.60 2.05
C SER A 54 4.36 13.65 2.64
N VAL A 55 5.31 13.21 3.46
CA VAL A 55 6.41 14.03 3.97
C VAL A 55 7.72 13.48 3.40
N LEU A 56 8.37 14.26 2.54
CA LEU A 56 9.60 13.89 1.86
C LEU A 56 10.77 14.64 2.51
N ALA A 57 11.95 14.03 2.53
CA ALA A 57 13.16 14.65 3.05
C ALA A 57 14.40 14.25 2.24
N PHE A 58 15.35 15.18 2.13
CA PHE A 58 16.71 14.87 1.68
C PHE A 58 17.53 14.45 2.91
N CYS A 59 18.22 13.32 2.84
CA CYS A 59 18.95 12.73 3.96
C CYS A 59 20.39 12.38 3.55
N ASP A 60 21.35 12.50 4.47
CA ASP A 60 22.76 12.12 4.28
C ASP A 60 23.22 10.91 5.11
N GLY A 61 22.29 10.33 5.89
CA GLY A 61 22.53 9.22 6.81
C GLY A 61 22.58 9.63 8.28
N THR A 62 22.84 10.90 8.59
CA THR A 62 22.88 11.43 9.96
C THR A 62 22.00 12.66 10.18
N ASP A 63 21.81 13.49 9.16
CA ASP A 63 20.92 14.65 9.17
C ASP A 63 19.91 14.56 8.02
N PHE A 64 18.84 15.36 8.11
CA PHE A 64 17.80 15.44 7.10
C PHE A 64 17.18 16.84 6.99
N ARG A 65 16.68 17.17 5.80
CA ARG A 65 15.93 18.39 5.54
C ARG A 65 14.59 18.06 4.90
N VAL A 66 13.52 18.46 5.57
CA VAL A 66 12.13 18.17 5.20
C VAL A 66 11.68 19.11 4.07
N MET A 67 11.06 18.55 3.04
CA MET A 67 10.36 19.27 1.99
C MET A 67 8.96 19.67 2.45
N PRO A 68 8.32 20.67 1.82
CA PRO A 68 6.90 20.96 2.08
C PRO A 68 6.04 19.69 1.93
N PRO A 69 5.10 19.43 2.86
CA PRO A 69 4.23 18.27 2.76
C PRO A 69 3.32 18.36 1.53
N ALA A 70 2.98 17.22 0.97
CA ALA A 70 2.09 17.12 -0.19
C ALA A 70 1.00 16.07 0.07
N GLN A 71 -0.14 16.25 -0.60
CA GLN A 71 -1.23 15.29 -0.61
C GLN A 71 -1.54 14.95 -2.07
N ASP A 72 -1.58 13.67 -2.41
CA ASP A 72 -1.92 13.20 -3.75
C ASP A 72 -3.36 12.68 -3.81
N HIS A 73 -3.89 12.61 -5.02
CA HIS A 73 -5.17 11.96 -5.30
C HIS A 73 -4.92 10.62 -5.98
N LYS A 74 -4.94 9.55 -5.20
CA LYS A 74 -4.64 8.19 -5.68
C LYS A 74 -5.77 7.52 -6.45
N ARG A 75 -6.98 8.06 -6.34
CA ARG A 75 -8.20 7.45 -6.89
C ARG A 75 -8.50 8.03 -8.26
N LEU A 76 -8.78 7.17 -9.22
CA LEU A 76 -8.95 7.55 -10.62
C LEU A 76 -10.15 8.49 -10.87
N LEU A 77 -11.19 8.43 -10.04
CA LEU A 77 -12.45 9.15 -10.26
C LEU A 77 -12.69 10.21 -9.18
N VAL A 78 -13.46 11.24 -9.54
CA VAL A 78 -13.87 12.34 -8.66
C VAL A 78 -14.52 11.82 -7.37
N GLY A 79 -14.12 12.41 -6.24
CA GLY A 79 -14.60 12.09 -4.91
C GLY A 79 -13.94 10.85 -4.31
N ASP A 80 -12.66 10.62 -4.62
CA ASP A 80 -11.88 9.46 -4.18
C ASP A 80 -12.51 8.10 -4.54
N ARG A 81 -13.02 7.99 -5.77
CA ARG A 81 -13.69 6.77 -6.27
C ARG A 81 -12.85 6.05 -7.33
N GLY A 82 -13.22 4.79 -7.60
CA GLY A 82 -12.56 3.97 -8.61
C GLY A 82 -11.26 3.32 -8.12
N PRO A 83 -10.53 2.62 -9.02
CA PRO A 83 -9.28 1.94 -8.67
C PRO A 83 -8.19 2.93 -8.28
N ASN A 84 -7.18 2.44 -7.57
CA ASN A 84 -5.94 3.19 -7.36
C ASN A 84 -5.22 3.37 -8.71
N THR A 85 -4.60 4.52 -8.91
CA THR A 85 -3.86 4.87 -10.14
C THR A 85 -2.40 4.41 -10.15
N GLY A 86 -1.96 3.70 -9.09
CA GLY A 86 -0.64 3.11 -8.92
C GLY A 86 -0.70 1.60 -8.77
#